data_AF-A0ABD5MTS9-F1
#
_entry.id   AF-A0ABD5MTS9-F1
#
_cell.length_a   1.000
_cell.length_b   1.000
_cell.length_c   1.000
_cell.angle_alpha   90.00
_cell.angle_beta   90.00
_cell.angle_gamma   90.00
#
_symmetry.space_group_name_H-M   'P 1'
#
loop_
_entity.id
_entity.type
_entity.pdbx_description
1 polymer ?
#
loop_
_entity_poly.entity_id
_entity_poly.type
_entity_poly.pdbx_seq_one_letter_code
_entity_poly.pdbx_strand_id
1 'polypeptide(L)'
;MNPSTRLGNSRCVDSNSVSFIDKRKEFIEYLQVNGYYDTTVEDVLRYLDKYPVSFREPQDVISLFCKVKRAKRHVILAIRLLLNFHETLGFDKYYLDRFRNAIPKVRCGIDLKIPSETQIIDSLGKLEDSPIKYKGLYNLLTDSGLRLVEAVHLINCFRGADKINGFYRCVVGEFRGNKQAYYGHFSEKTLQSIKDVNEELNPRTASHYYPKMGYVSAKYIRKFVFDKMIELEIPESIADFIQGRVPQRVGAKHYMALARQASKYYPRYLDYIENLRRG
;
A
#
# COMPACT_ATOMS: atom_id res chain seq x y z
N MET A 1 -41.07 58.59 -3.46
CA MET A 1 -41.65 57.26 -3.73
C MET A 1 -40.53 56.35 -4.21
N ASN A 2 -40.38 55.18 -3.58
CA ASN A 2 -39.24 54.27 -3.71
C ASN A 2 -39.00 53.75 -5.14
N PRO A 3 -37.72 53.44 -5.44
CA PRO A 3 -37.40 52.15 -6.04
C PRO A 3 -36.30 51.40 -5.27
N SER A 4 -36.66 50.18 -4.85
CA SER A 4 -35.86 48.95 -4.88
C SER A 4 -34.33 48.99 -4.70
N THR A 5 -33.83 48.28 -3.68
CA THR A 5 -32.62 47.46 -3.87
C THR A 5 -32.70 46.16 -3.07
N ARG A 6 -32.63 45.04 -3.80
CA ARG A 6 -32.53 43.68 -3.28
C ARG A 6 -31.20 43.53 -2.53
N LEU A 7 -31.25 43.12 -1.27
CA LEU A 7 -30.10 42.65 -0.51
C LEU A 7 -29.61 41.33 -1.12
N GLY A 8 -28.64 41.44 -2.02
CA GLY A 8 -27.79 40.33 -2.41
C GLY A 8 -26.93 39.95 -1.21
N ASN A 9 -27.19 38.79 -0.62
CA ASN A 9 -26.41 38.25 0.49
C ASN A 9 -25.09 37.68 -0.07
N SER A 10 -24.13 38.55 -0.35
CA SER A 10 -22.77 38.18 -0.70
C SER A 10 -22.08 37.59 0.52
N ARG A 11 -21.83 36.28 0.51
CA ARG A 11 -20.93 35.62 1.47
C ARG A 11 -19.53 36.23 1.32
N CYS A 12 -19.16 37.09 2.27
CA CYS A 12 -17.78 37.52 2.44
C CYS A 12 -16.92 36.29 2.77
N VAL A 13 -16.00 35.94 1.89
CA VAL A 13 -15.02 34.88 2.09
C VAL A 13 -13.88 35.48 2.92
N ASP A 14 -13.79 35.10 4.20
CA ASP A 14 -12.67 35.45 5.08
C ASP A 14 -11.37 34.91 4.45
N SER A 15 -10.49 35.82 4.01
CA SER A 15 -9.25 35.53 3.27
C SER A 15 -8.16 34.79 4.07
N ASN A 16 -8.42 34.45 5.34
CA ASN A 16 -7.44 33.91 6.28
C ASN A 16 -7.83 32.54 6.87
N SER A 17 -8.78 31.81 6.29
CA SER A 17 -9.17 30.47 6.78
C SER A 17 -8.65 29.35 5.89
N VAL A 18 -8.25 28.23 6.51
CA VAL A 18 -7.91 27.00 5.76
C VAL A 18 -9.22 26.30 5.40
N SER A 19 -9.54 26.25 4.10
CA SER A 19 -10.80 25.71 3.60
C SER A 19 -10.58 24.71 2.48
N PHE A 20 -11.23 23.55 2.57
CA PHE A 20 -11.24 22.58 1.48
C PHE A 20 -12.32 22.90 0.42
N ILE A 21 -13.51 23.33 0.86
CA ILE A 21 -14.66 23.51 -0.02
C ILE A 21 -14.37 24.57 -1.09
N ASP A 22 -13.77 25.69 -0.68
CA ASP A 22 -13.56 26.85 -1.55
C ASP A 22 -12.40 26.65 -2.54
N LYS A 23 -11.53 25.67 -2.29
CA LYS A 23 -10.30 25.41 -3.05
C LYS A 23 -10.18 23.97 -3.52
N ARG A 24 -11.32 23.27 -3.65
CA ARG A 24 -11.36 21.85 -3.99
C ARG A 24 -10.65 21.55 -5.31
N LYS A 25 -10.92 22.35 -6.35
CA LYS A 25 -10.38 22.13 -7.69
C LYS A 25 -8.85 22.27 -7.68
N GLU A 26 -8.35 23.37 -7.14
CA GLU A 26 -6.92 23.66 -7.04
C GLU A 26 -6.19 22.63 -6.15
N PHE A 27 -6.86 22.12 -5.12
CA PHE A 27 -6.30 21.05 -4.29
C PHE A 27 -6.16 19.72 -5.04
N ILE A 28 -7.11 19.38 -5.92
CA ILE A 28 -7.01 18.18 -6.77
C ILE A 28 -5.82 18.32 -7.74
N GLU A 29 -5.68 19.47 -8.39
CA GLU A 29 -4.56 19.77 -9.28
C GLU A 29 -3.22 19.68 -8.53
N TYR A 30 -3.15 20.23 -7.32
CA TYR A 30 -1.98 20.11 -6.45
C TYR A 30 -1.61 18.64 -6.18
N LEU A 31 -2.58 17.79 -5.84
CA LEU A 31 -2.30 16.38 -5.58
C LEU A 31 -1.81 15.65 -6.85
N GLN A 32 -2.37 15.97 -8.01
CA GLN A 32 -1.97 15.35 -9.28
C GLN A 32 -0.55 15.77 -9.70
N VAL A 33 -0.23 17.07 -9.62
CA VAL A 33 1.11 17.59 -9.98
C VAL A 33 2.21 17.03 -9.06
N ASN A 34 1.89 16.79 -7.80
CA ASN A 34 2.82 16.16 -6.85
C ASN A 34 2.92 14.63 -7.00
N GLY A 35 2.26 14.03 -8.00
CA GLY A 35 2.39 12.62 -8.33
C GLY A 35 1.77 11.66 -7.30
N TYR A 36 0.76 12.11 -6.54
CA TYR A 36 0.01 11.20 -5.68
C TYR A 36 -0.82 10.22 -6.52
N TYR A 37 -0.83 8.94 -6.14
CA TYR A 37 -1.64 7.93 -6.82
C TYR A 37 -3.14 8.25 -6.73
N ASP A 38 -3.91 7.96 -7.77
CA ASP A 38 -5.35 8.25 -7.85
C ASP A 38 -6.13 7.71 -6.64
N THR A 39 -5.83 6.48 -6.22
CA THR A 39 -6.45 5.89 -5.02
C THR A 39 -6.20 6.68 -3.74
N THR A 40 -5.03 7.33 -3.62
CA THR A 40 -4.71 8.22 -2.50
C THR A 40 -5.51 9.52 -2.62
N VAL A 41 -5.61 10.08 -3.81
CA VAL A 41 -6.41 11.28 -4.08
C VAL A 41 -7.88 11.03 -3.73
N GLU A 42 -8.47 9.96 -4.23
CA GLU A 42 -9.85 9.55 -3.92
C GLU A 42 -10.08 9.39 -2.41
N ASP A 43 -9.19 8.69 -1.72
CA ASP A 43 -9.32 8.49 -0.27
C ASP A 43 -9.23 9.82 0.49
N VAL A 44 -8.31 10.70 0.11
CA VAL A 44 -8.16 12.04 0.71
C VAL A 44 -9.43 12.87 0.51
N LEU A 45 -9.92 12.97 -0.73
CA LEU A 45 -11.13 13.74 -1.05
C LEU A 45 -12.34 13.19 -0.29
N ARG A 46 -12.53 11.86 -0.28
CA ARG A 46 -13.61 11.21 0.46
C ARG A 46 -13.61 11.55 1.94
N TYR A 47 -12.44 11.64 2.58
CA TYR A 47 -12.38 12.02 4.00
C TYR A 47 -12.59 13.51 4.23
N LEU A 48 -12.13 14.39 3.33
CA LEU A 48 -12.40 15.83 3.41
C LEU A 48 -13.85 16.17 3.10
N ASP A 49 -14.52 15.41 2.23
CA ASP A 49 -15.96 15.52 1.98
C ASP A 49 -16.79 15.08 3.18
N LYS A 50 -16.38 13.96 3.80
CA LYS A 50 -17.04 13.44 4.99
C LYS A 50 -16.84 14.33 6.22
N TYR A 51 -15.68 14.96 6.33
CA TYR A 51 -15.31 15.86 7.42
C TYR A 51 -14.86 17.21 6.84
N PRO A 52 -15.80 18.06 6.40
CA PRO A 52 -15.48 19.34 5.79
C PRO A 52 -14.56 20.17 6.69
N VAL A 53 -13.47 20.65 6.11
CA VAL A 53 -12.46 21.44 6.81
C VAL A 53 -12.71 22.92 6.56
N SER A 54 -12.92 23.65 7.64
CA SER A 54 -12.82 25.11 7.72
C SER A 54 -12.13 25.42 9.04
N PHE A 55 -10.81 25.59 9.01
CA PHE A 55 -10.03 25.87 10.22
C PHE A 55 -9.70 27.35 10.30
N ARG A 56 -10.10 27.95 11.42
CA ARG A 56 -9.79 29.32 11.82
C ARG A 56 -8.86 29.32 13.04
N GLU A 57 -9.04 28.33 13.92
CA GLU A 57 -8.27 28.14 15.15
C GLU A 57 -7.97 26.66 15.47
N PRO A 58 -6.96 26.36 16.30
CA PRO A 58 -6.62 24.97 16.68
C PRO A 58 -7.79 24.17 17.25
N GLN A 59 -8.74 24.83 17.90
CA GLN A 59 -9.93 24.21 18.48
C GLN A 59 -10.84 23.57 17.41
N ASP A 60 -10.84 24.10 16.17
CA ASP A 60 -11.59 23.51 15.05
C ASP A 60 -11.05 22.12 14.69
N VAL A 61 -9.72 21.96 14.72
CA VAL A 61 -9.04 20.67 14.47
C VAL A 61 -9.44 19.66 15.53
N ILE A 62 -9.39 20.05 16.81
CA ILE A 62 -9.77 19.20 17.94
C ILE A 62 -11.25 18.77 17.81
N SER A 63 -12.12 19.75 17.53
CA SER A 63 -13.57 19.53 17.36
C SER A 63 -13.89 18.60 16.19
N LEU A 64 -13.14 18.70 15.09
CA LEU A 64 -13.24 17.76 13.97
C LEU A 64 -12.85 16.36 14.42
N PHE A 65 -11.71 16.18 15.10
CA PHE A 65 -11.24 14.86 15.52
C PHE A 65 -12.08 14.20 16.60
N CYS A 66 -12.82 14.95 17.42
CA CYS A 66 -13.84 14.43 18.33
C CYS A 66 -14.95 13.68 17.57
N LYS A 67 -15.28 14.10 16.34
CA LYS A 67 -16.29 13.46 15.49
C LYS A 67 -15.76 12.23 14.75
N VAL A 68 -14.43 12.06 14.67
CA VAL A 68 -13.79 10.96 13.94
C VAL A 68 -13.67 9.71 14.82
N LYS A 69 -14.66 8.82 14.70
CA LYS A 69 -14.70 7.56 15.47
C LYS A 69 -13.78 6.46 14.92
N ARG A 70 -13.59 6.40 13.60
CA ARG A 70 -12.79 5.38 12.90
C ARG A 70 -11.90 6.03 11.84
N ALA A 71 -10.87 5.32 11.39
CA ALA A 71 -9.98 5.77 10.31
C ALA A 71 -9.25 7.11 10.59
N LYS A 72 -8.98 7.44 11.86
CA LYS A 72 -8.29 8.68 12.26
C LYS A 72 -7.02 8.95 11.44
N ARG A 73 -6.20 7.92 11.19
CA ARG A 73 -4.98 8.03 10.37
C ARG A 73 -5.21 8.61 8.97
N HIS A 74 -6.34 8.28 8.34
CA HIS A 74 -6.63 8.74 6.98
C HIS A 74 -7.12 10.19 6.99
N VAL A 75 -7.92 10.57 8.00
CA VAL A 75 -8.31 11.97 8.21
C VAL A 75 -7.08 12.84 8.52
N ILE A 76 -6.15 12.32 9.33
CA ILE A 76 -4.86 13.00 9.60
C ILE A 76 -4.07 13.23 8.32
N LEU A 77 -3.93 12.21 7.46
CA LEU A 77 -3.25 12.35 6.19
C LEU A 77 -3.91 13.41 5.31
N ALA A 78 -5.23 13.35 5.18
CA ALA A 78 -6.00 14.28 4.36
C ALA A 78 -5.84 15.73 4.83
N ILE A 79 -5.95 15.97 6.14
CA ILE A 79 -5.75 17.30 6.74
C ILE A 79 -4.31 17.79 6.54
N ARG A 80 -3.30 16.93 6.75
CA ARG A 80 -1.90 17.32 6.54
C ARG A 80 -1.61 17.71 5.10
N LEU A 81 -2.15 16.98 4.13
CA LEU A 81 -2.01 17.32 2.71
C LEU A 81 -2.68 18.66 2.39
N LEU A 82 -3.87 18.91 2.95
CA LEU A 82 -4.57 20.18 2.79
C LEU A 82 -3.78 21.36 3.39
N LEU A 83 -3.17 21.18 4.57
CA LEU A 83 -2.32 22.21 5.19
C LEU A 83 -1.06 22.47 4.35
N ASN A 84 -0.43 21.43 3.82
CA ASN A 84 0.73 21.59 2.93
C ASN A 84 0.36 22.34 1.64
N PHE A 85 -0.81 22.05 1.07
CA PHE A 85 -1.34 22.80 -0.07
C PHE A 85 -1.52 24.28 0.27
N HIS A 86 -2.12 24.62 1.42
CA HIS A 86 -2.26 26.02 1.84
C HIS A 86 -0.88 26.68 2.05
N GLU A 87 0.11 25.95 2.57
CA GLU A 87 1.49 26.46 2.65
C GLU A 87 2.05 26.79 1.26
N THR A 88 1.79 25.95 0.25
CA THR A 88 2.20 26.25 -1.14
C THR A 88 1.46 27.43 -1.76
N LEU A 89 0.27 27.76 -1.28
CA LEU A 89 -0.47 28.97 -1.67
C LEU A 89 0.06 30.24 -0.98
N GLY A 90 1.07 30.12 -0.09
CA GLY A 90 1.69 31.25 0.60
C GLY A 90 1.12 31.56 1.98
N PHE A 91 0.32 30.65 2.57
CA PHE A 91 -0.11 30.82 3.96
C PHE A 91 1.11 30.77 4.89
N ASP A 92 1.07 31.59 5.94
CA ASP A 92 2.14 31.63 6.94
C ASP A 92 2.33 30.25 7.60
N LYS A 93 3.58 29.81 7.63
CA LYS A 93 3.94 28.48 8.14
C LYS A 93 3.64 28.37 9.64
N TYR A 94 3.94 29.42 10.42
CA TYR A 94 3.67 29.41 11.85
C TYR A 94 2.17 29.29 12.14
N TYR A 95 1.35 30.01 11.39
CA TYR A 95 -0.11 29.91 11.43
C TYR A 95 -0.58 28.47 11.16
N LEU A 96 -0.08 27.81 10.12
CA LEU A 96 -0.44 26.42 9.78
C LEU A 96 0.07 25.39 10.79
N ASP A 97 1.25 25.62 11.37
CA ASP A 97 1.83 24.73 12.38
C ASP A 97 0.98 24.65 13.64
N ARG A 98 0.23 25.71 13.99
CA ARG A 98 -0.76 25.66 15.09
C ARG A 98 -1.81 24.57 14.85
N PHE A 99 -2.27 24.41 13.60
CA PHE A 99 -3.20 23.33 13.25
C PHE A 99 -2.51 21.97 13.25
N ARG A 100 -1.29 21.87 12.71
CA ARG A 100 -0.52 20.61 12.69
C ARG A 100 -0.29 20.07 14.11
N ASN A 101 0.00 20.96 15.06
CA ASN A 101 0.21 20.62 16.45
C ASN A 101 -1.07 20.17 17.18
N ALA A 102 -2.24 20.63 16.73
CA ALA A 102 -3.54 20.21 17.25
C ALA A 102 -4.00 18.84 16.71
N ILE A 103 -3.32 18.28 15.69
CA ILE A 103 -3.64 16.96 15.15
C ILE A 103 -3.27 15.87 16.18
N PRO A 104 -4.20 14.96 16.52
CA PRO A 104 -3.93 13.92 17.52
C PRO A 104 -2.88 12.92 17.04
N LYS A 105 -2.05 12.45 17.98
CA LYS A 105 -1.13 11.34 17.73
C LYS A 105 -1.92 10.03 17.64
N VAL A 106 -1.64 9.22 16.61
CA VAL A 106 -2.20 7.86 16.48
C VAL A 106 -1.22 6.88 17.07
N ARG A 107 -1.65 6.13 18.09
CA ARG A 107 -0.91 4.95 18.54
C ARG A 107 -1.21 3.81 17.58
N CYS A 108 -0.21 3.37 16.82
CA CYS A 108 -0.28 2.12 16.09
C CYS A 108 0.26 1.00 16.99
N GLY A 109 -0.61 0.09 17.42
CA GLY A 109 -0.16 -1.12 18.10
C GLY A 109 0.70 -1.97 17.15
N ILE A 110 1.69 -2.65 17.72
CA ILE A 110 2.49 -3.63 16.99
C ILE A 110 1.63 -4.89 16.86
N ASP A 111 1.29 -5.26 15.63
CA ASP A 111 0.61 -6.51 15.35
C ASP A 111 1.66 -7.62 15.20
N LEU A 112 1.79 -8.47 16.22
CA LEU A 112 2.75 -9.58 16.27
C LEU A 112 2.20 -10.91 15.73
N LYS A 113 0.94 -10.95 15.24
CA LYS A 113 0.35 -12.20 14.76
C LYS A 113 1.11 -12.74 13.55
N ILE A 114 1.53 -14.00 13.65
CA ILE A 114 2.07 -14.83 12.58
C ILE A 114 1.15 -16.07 12.45
N PRO A 115 0.65 -16.40 11.26
CA PRO A 115 -0.13 -17.63 11.03
C PRO A 115 0.65 -18.90 11.33
N SER A 116 -0.04 -19.95 11.77
CA SER A 116 0.57 -21.29 11.86
C SER A 116 0.65 -21.94 10.47
N GLU A 117 1.53 -22.94 10.33
CA GLU A 117 1.60 -23.76 9.11
C GLU A 117 0.25 -24.39 8.77
N THR A 118 -0.47 -24.89 9.77
CA THR A 118 -1.80 -25.49 9.59
C THR A 118 -2.81 -24.52 8.95
N GLN A 119 -2.75 -23.22 9.28
CA GLN A 119 -3.61 -22.21 8.65
C GLN A 119 -3.23 -21.96 7.18
N ILE A 120 -1.93 -22.08 6.87
CA ILE A 120 -1.43 -21.96 5.49
C ILE A 120 -1.84 -23.17 4.67
N ILE A 121 -1.67 -24.39 5.20
CA ILE A 121 -2.11 -25.65 4.57
C ILE A 121 -3.61 -25.61 4.29
N ASP A 122 -4.43 -25.25 5.28
CA ASP A 122 -5.89 -25.12 5.11
C ASP A 122 -6.26 -24.10 4.01
N SER A 123 -5.52 -22.99 3.93
CA SER A 123 -5.72 -21.99 2.87
C SER A 123 -5.30 -22.51 1.49
N LEU A 124 -4.21 -23.27 1.41
CA LEU A 124 -3.72 -23.86 0.16
C LEU A 124 -4.65 -24.97 -0.34
N GLY A 125 -5.20 -25.80 0.56
CA GLY A 125 -6.16 -26.85 0.22
C GLY A 125 -7.46 -26.29 -0.38
N LYS A 126 -7.95 -25.17 0.16
CA LYS A 126 -9.14 -24.45 -0.37
C LYS A 126 -8.86 -23.68 -1.66
N LEU A 127 -7.61 -23.58 -2.11
CA LEU A 127 -7.24 -22.72 -3.22
C LEU A 127 -7.64 -23.32 -4.58
N GLU A 128 -7.80 -24.64 -4.66
CA GLU A 128 -8.20 -25.32 -5.91
C GLU A 128 -9.58 -24.86 -6.41
N ASP A 129 -10.50 -24.52 -5.51
CA ASP A 129 -11.85 -24.03 -5.85
C ASP A 129 -11.90 -22.51 -6.12
N SER A 130 -10.77 -21.81 -6.01
CA SER A 130 -10.73 -20.35 -6.18
C SER A 130 -10.59 -19.95 -7.66
N PRO A 131 -11.12 -18.77 -8.07
CA PRO A 131 -10.89 -18.24 -9.41
C PRO A 131 -9.39 -18.17 -9.73
N ILE A 132 -9.03 -18.49 -10.98
CA ILE A 132 -7.64 -18.63 -11.47
C ILE A 132 -6.77 -17.44 -11.06
N LYS A 133 -7.29 -16.21 -11.19
CA LYS A 133 -6.56 -14.98 -10.81
C LYS A 133 -6.19 -14.93 -9.33
N TYR A 134 -7.07 -15.37 -8.44
CA TYR A 134 -6.80 -15.39 -6.99
C TYR A 134 -5.92 -16.57 -6.60
N LYS A 135 -6.03 -17.70 -7.30
CA LYS A 135 -5.12 -18.84 -7.18
C LYS A 135 -3.68 -18.44 -7.54
N GLY A 136 -3.48 -17.85 -8.71
CA GLY A 136 -2.17 -17.36 -9.16
C GLY A 136 -1.58 -16.33 -8.20
N LEU A 137 -2.38 -15.35 -7.78
CA LEU A 137 -1.94 -14.35 -6.81
C LEU A 137 -1.59 -14.94 -5.43
N TYR A 138 -2.36 -15.90 -4.92
CA TYR A 138 -2.09 -16.51 -3.62
C TYR A 138 -0.83 -17.37 -3.66
N ASN A 139 -0.63 -18.13 -4.74
CA ASN A 139 0.58 -18.90 -4.98
C ASN A 139 1.81 -17.98 -5.04
N LEU A 140 1.73 -16.85 -5.75
CA LEU A 140 2.80 -15.86 -5.79
C LEU A 140 3.10 -15.25 -4.43
N LEU A 141 2.07 -14.87 -3.67
CA LEU A 141 2.24 -14.32 -2.31
C LEU A 141 2.93 -15.30 -1.38
N THR A 142 2.56 -16.57 -1.48
CA THR A 142 3.13 -17.64 -0.66
C THR A 142 4.57 -17.93 -1.06
N ASP A 143 4.87 -18.00 -2.36
CA ASP A 143 6.23 -18.28 -2.83
C ASP A 143 7.22 -17.14 -2.59
N SER A 144 6.78 -15.89 -2.77
CA SER A 144 7.67 -14.72 -2.79
C SER A 144 7.63 -13.90 -1.51
N GLY A 145 6.55 -14.00 -0.75
CA GLY A 145 6.27 -13.08 0.36
C GLY A 145 6.12 -11.62 -0.07
N LEU A 146 5.90 -11.31 -1.36
CA LEU A 146 5.74 -9.93 -1.85
C LEU A 146 4.58 -9.20 -1.16
N ARG A 147 4.60 -7.86 -1.22
CA ARG A 147 3.45 -7.07 -0.79
C ARG A 147 2.32 -7.31 -1.79
N LEU A 148 1.08 -7.34 -1.33
CA LEU A 148 -0.09 -7.56 -2.19
C LEU A 148 -0.10 -6.66 -3.43
N VAL A 149 0.19 -5.38 -3.27
CA VAL A 149 0.23 -4.42 -4.38
C VAL A 149 1.32 -4.75 -5.41
N GLU A 150 2.48 -5.21 -4.95
CA GLU A 150 3.61 -5.59 -5.82
C GLU A 150 3.34 -6.93 -6.53
N ALA A 151 2.74 -7.90 -5.82
CA ALA A 151 2.34 -9.17 -6.41
C ALA A 151 1.24 -9.00 -7.48
N VAL A 152 0.26 -8.13 -7.23
CA VAL A 152 -0.76 -7.77 -8.23
C VAL A 152 -0.13 -7.06 -9.42
N HIS A 153 0.77 -6.12 -9.19
CA HIS A 153 1.47 -5.42 -10.27
C HIS A 153 2.29 -6.39 -11.13
N LEU A 154 3.02 -7.33 -10.50
CA LEU A 154 3.77 -8.37 -11.19
C LEU A 154 2.87 -9.17 -12.14
N ILE A 155 1.72 -9.65 -11.67
CA ILE A 155 0.81 -10.46 -12.50
C ILE A 155 0.22 -9.62 -13.64
N ASN A 156 -0.32 -8.43 -13.35
CA ASN A 156 -0.94 -7.57 -14.37
C ASN A 156 0.06 -7.08 -15.43
N CYS A 157 1.33 -6.94 -15.06
CA CYS A 157 2.40 -6.50 -15.95
C CYS A 157 3.37 -7.63 -16.33
N PHE A 158 2.94 -8.89 -16.22
CA PHE A 158 3.81 -10.03 -16.48
C PHE A 158 4.29 -10.03 -17.94
N ARG A 159 5.61 -10.12 -18.12
CA ARG A 159 6.27 -10.18 -19.44
C ARG A 159 7.14 -11.43 -19.63
N GLY A 160 7.36 -12.20 -18.56
CA GLY A 160 8.27 -13.33 -18.55
C GLY A 160 9.01 -13.46 -17.22
N ALA A 161 9.72 -14.56 -17.04
CA ALA A 161 10.54 -14.82 -15.87
C ALA A 161 11.81 -15.59 -16.26
N ASP A 162 12.91 -15.30 -15.57
CA ASP A 162 14.17 -15.99 -15.73
C ASP A 162 14.21 -17.22 -14.84
N LYS A 163 14.65 -18.36 -15.38
CA LYS A 163 14.89 -19.57 -14.59
C LYS A 163 16.25 -19.48 -13.91
N ILE A 164 16.28 -19.64 -12.58
CA ILE A 164 17.48 -19.51 -11.75
C ILE A 164 17.47 -20.64 -10.72
N ASN A 165 18.49 -21.49 -10.71
CA ASN A 165 18.70 -22.51 -9.66
C ASN A 165 17.43 -23.27 -9.23
N GLY A 166 16.63 -23.72 -10.20
CA GLY A 166 15.40 -24.49 -9.96
C GLY A 166 14.13 -23.67 -9.69
N PHE A 167 14.21 -22.35 -9.61
CA PHE A 167 13.05 -21.45 -9.45
C PHE A 167 12.99 -20.38 -10.55
N TYR A 168 11.97 -19.52 -10.50
CA TYR A 168 11.76 -18.42 -11.43
C TYR A 168 11.86 -17.06 -10.74
N ARG A 169 12.44 -16.10 -11.45
CA ARG A 169 12.57 -14.72 -11.00
C ARG A 169 11.99 -13.76 -12.03
N CYS A 170 11.10 -12.87 -11.60
CA CYS A 170 10.51 -11.84 -12.45
C CYS A 170 10.78 -10.46 -11.86
N VAL A 171 11.08 -9.47 -12.70
CA VAL A 171 11.21 -8.07 -12.28
C VAL A 171 9.81 -7.47 -12.09
N VAL A 172 9.53 -6.95 -10.89
CA VAL A 172 8.24 -6.36 -10.51
C VAL A 172 8.14 -4.89 -10.94
N GLY A 173 9.25 -4.24 -11.32
CA GLY A 173 9.22 -2.87 -11.81
C GLY A 173 10.42 -2.55 -12.70
N GLU A 174 10.14 -2.04 -13.91
CA GLU A 174 11.15 -1.54 -14.84
C GLU A 174 11.83 -0.27 -14.30
N PHE A 175 13.07 -0.05 -14.72
CA PHE A 175 13.82 1.20 -14.52
C PHE A 175 13.10 2.37 -15.21
N ARG A 176 12.12 2.98 -14.54
CA ARG A 176 11.64 4.33 -14.87
C ARG A 176 11.81 5.24 -13.65
N GLY A 177 12.97 5.92 -13.58
CA GLY A 177 13.37 6.82 -12.49
C GLY A 177 14.06 6.12 -11.30
N ASN A 178 14.02 6.74 -10.11
CA ASN A 178 14.71 6.33 -8.87
C ASN A 178 14.20 5.03 -8.20
N LYS A 179 13.28 4.28 -8.82
CA LYS A 179 12.78 3.01 -8.25
C LYS A 179 13.67 1.86 -8.71
N GLN A 180 14.47 1.33 -7.78
CA GLN A 180 15.30 0.15 -8.01
C GLN A 180 14.40 -1.08 -8.17
N ALA A 181 14.68 -1.92 -9.16
CA ALA A 181 13.90 -3.10 -9.50
C ALA A 181 13.61 -3.96 -8.26
N TYR A 182 12.39 -4.48 -8.12
CA TYR A 182 12.06 -5.52 -7.15
C TYR A 182 11.96 -6.86 -7.89
N TYR A 183 12.33 -7.98 -7.26
CA TYR A 183 12.19 -9.31 -7.85
C TYR A 183 11.10 -10.12 -7.15
N GLY A 184 10.20 -10.74 -7.91
CA GLY A 184 9.37 -11.85 -7.44
C GLY A 184 10.09 -13.17 -7.67
N HIS A 185 10.26 -13.95 -6.60
CA HIS A 185 10.84 -15.30 -6.64
C HIS A 185 9.72 -16.32 -6.46
N PHE A 186 9.63 -17.33 -7.33
CA PHE A 186 8.55 -18.31 -7.29
C PHE A 186 8.84 -19.63 -8.01
N SER A 187 8.05 -20.66 -7.69
CA SER A 187 8.12 -22.01 -8.26
C SER A 187 7.59 -22.08 -9.71
N GLU A 188 7.88 -23.19 -10.40
CA GLU A 188 7.25 -23.52 -11.69
C GLU A 188 5.72 -23.56 -11.59
N LYS A 189 5.17 -24.15 -10.51
CA LYS A 189 3.72 -24.23 -10.28
C LYS A 189 3.09 -22.84 -10.28
N THR A 190 3.74 -21.89 -9.62
CA THR A 190 3.30 -20.49 -9.58
C THR A 190 3.45 -19.81 -10.94
N LEU A 191 4.54 -20.06 -11.68
CA LEU A 191 4.71 -19.54 -13.04
C LEU A 191 3.54 -19.92 -13.95
N GLN A 192 3.16 -21.20 -13.94
CA GLN A 192 2.02 -21.67 -14.74
C GLN A 192 0.72 -21.01 -14.27
N SER A 193 0.49 -20.95 -12.96
CA SER A 193 -0.69 -20.28 -12.40
C SER A 193 -0.77 -18.80 -12.78
N ILE A 194 0.37 -18.09 -12.91
CA ILE A 194 0.42 -16.69 -13.35
C ILE A 194 0.11 -16.58 -14.85
N LYS A 195 0.63 -17.48 -15.68
CA LYS A 195 0.36 -17.50 -17.13
C LYS A 195 -1.12 -17.76 -17.45
N ASP A 196 -1.79 -18.53 -16.60
CA ASP A 196 -3.22 -18.83 -16.75
C ASP A 196 -4.13 -17.65 -16.37
N VAL A 197 -3.60 -16.61 -15.70
CA VAL A 197 -4.40 -15.43 -15.34
C VAL A 197 -4.70 -14.60 -16.59
N ASN A 198 -5.97 -14.51 -16.93
CA ASN A 198 -6.50 -13.79 -18.09
C ASN A 198 -7.33 -12.55 -17.70
N GLU A 199 -7.43 -12.23 -16.41
CA GLU A 199 -8.21 -11.11 -15.88
C GLU A 199 -7.34 -10.16 -15.07
N GLU A 200 -7.63 -8.86 -15.15
CA GLU A 200 -6.92 -7.86 -14.35
C GLU A 200 -7.22 -8.02 -12.85
N LEU A 201 -6.16 -8.02 -12.04
CA LEU A 201 -6.25 -8.05 -10.59
C LEU A 201 -6.32 -6.64 -10.01
N ASN A 202 -7.20 -6.44 -9.04
CA ASN A 202 -7.23 -5.23 -8.22
C ASN A 202 -6.77 -5.55 -6.79
N PRO A 203 -5.77 -4.85 -6.23
CA PRO A 203 -5.27 -5.13 -4.88
C PRO A 203 -6.32 -4.98 -3.79
N ARG A 204 -7.23 -4.00 -3.91
CA ARG A 204 -8.31 -3.78 -2.93
C ARG A 204 -9.27 -4.95 -2.94
N THR A 205 -9.70 -5.40 -4.12
CA THR A 205 -10.60 -6.54 -4.26
C THR A 205 -9.97 -7.82 -3.73
N ALA A 206 -8.72 -8.11 -4.09
CA ALA A 206 -7.99 -9.27 -3.58
C ALA A 206 -7.84 -9.23 -2.04
N SER A 207 -7.56 -8.07 -1.46
CA SER A 207 -7.41 -7.91 -0.01
C SER A 207 -8.67 -8.25 0.79
N HIS A 208 -9.85 -8.06 0.18
CA HIS A 208 -11.13 -8.41 0.78
C HIS A 208 -11.58 -9.84 0.45
N TYR A 209 -11.24 -10.32 -0.74
CA TYR A 209 -11.58 -11.67 -1.19
C TYR A 209 -11.00 -12.73 -0.24
N TYR A 210 -9.69 -12.67 0.06
CA TYR A 210 -9.04 -13.72 0.85
C TYR A 210 -9.67 -13.91 2.25
N PRO A 211 -9.82 -12.86 3.09
CA PRO A 211 -10.47 -13.05 4.39
C PRO A 211 -11.94 -13.45 4.29
N LYS A 212 -12.68 -12.96 3.27
CA LYS A 212 -14.09 -13.31 3.07
C LYS A 212 -14.29 -14.80 2.82
N MET A 213 -13.35 -15.40 2.10
CA MET A 213 -13.36 -16.83 1.76
C MET A 213 -12.64 -17.70 2.80
N GLY A 214 -12.18 -17.11 3.92
CA GLY A 214 -11.54 -17.84 5.02
C GLY A 214 -10.06 -18.13 4.82
N TYR A 215 -9.41 -17.56 3.79
CA TYR A 215 -7.96 -17.69 3.61
C TYR A 215 -7.18 -16.77 4.55
N VAL A 216 -5.94 -17.15 4.86
CA VAL A 216 -4.98 -16.24 5.49
C VAL A 216 -4.76 -15.01 4.60
N SER A 217 -4.90 -13.82 5.17
CA SER A 217 -4.77 -12.58 4.40
C SER A 217 -3.33 -12.34 3.91
N ALA A 218 -3.17 -11.68 2.76
CA ALA A 218 -1.87 -11.40 2.15
C ALA A 218 -0.85 -10.75 3.10
N LYS A 219 -1.32 -9.87 4.01
CA LYS A 219 -0.47 -9.26 5.05
C LYS A 219 0.17 -10.32 5.94
N TYR A 220 -0.60 -11.32 6.35
CA TYR A 220 -0.14 -12.36 7.26
C TYR A 220 0.64 -13.46 6.55
N ILE A 221 0.33 -13.76 5.28
CA ILE A 221 1.19 -14.61 4.43
C ILE A 221 2.60 -14.04 4.39
N ARG A 222 2.73 -12.74 4.10
CA ARG A 222 4.04 -12.07 4.08
C ARG A 222 4.80 -12.18 5.40
N LYS A 223 4.11 -12.15 6.55
CA LYS A 223 4.75 -12.36 7.85
C LYS A 223 5.21 -13.81 8.02
N PHE A 224 4.34 -14.77 7.70
CA PHE A 224 4.64 -16.19 7.73
C PHE A 224 5.85 -16.54 6.85
N VAL A 225 5.87 -16.05 5.60
CA VAL A 225 6.99 -16.26 4.67
C VAL A 225 8.30 -15.73 5.26
N PHE A 226 8.28 -14.54 5.87
CA PHE A 226 9.48 -13.96 6.46
C PHE A 226 9.97 -14.79 7.63
N ASP A 227 9.08 -15.07 8.57
CA ASP A 227 9.37 -15.85 9.78
C ASP A 227 9.95 -17.22 9.41
N LYS A 228 9.33 -17.90 8.45
CA LYS A 228 9.79 -19.19 7.95
C LYS A 228 11.16 -19.13 7.25
N MET A 229 11.45 -18.04 6.52
CA MET A 229 12.78 -17.85 5.94
C MET A 229 13.85 -17.72 7.04
N ILE A 230 13.56 -17.02 8.14
CA ILE A 230 14.48 -16.91 9.28
C ILE A 230 14.69 -18.27 9.93
N GLU A 231 13.63 -19.05 10.14
CA GLU A 231 13.74 -20.42 10.69
C GLU A 231 14.60 -21.35 9.81
N LEU A 232 14.58 -21.15 8.48
CA LEU A 232 15.41 -21.88 7.52
C LEU A 232 16.84 -21.32 7.36
N GLU A 233 17.26 -20.48 8.31
CA GLU A 233 18.57 -19.82 8.38
C GLU A 233 18.89 -18.97 7.14
N ILE A 234 17.86 -18.42 6.49
CA ILE A 234 18.06 -17.42 5.43
C ILE A 234 18.36 -16.08 6.13
N PRO A 235 19.48 -15.40 5.80
CA PRO A 235 19.83 -14.15 6.45
C PRO A 235 18.72 -13.10 6.29
N GLU A 236 18.46 -12.33 7.34
CA GLU A 236 17.37 -11.34 7.38
C GLU A 236 17.40 -10.36 6.20
N SER A 237 18.58 -9.85 5.86
CA SER A 237 18.77 -8.95 4.70
C SER A 237 18.39 -9.59 3.35
N ILE A 238 18.53 -10.91 3.23
CA ILE A 238 18.14 -11.68 2.05
C ILE A 238 16.64 -11.95 2.05
N ALA A 239 16.06 -12.30 3.19
CA ALA A 239 14.61 -12.44 3.33
C ALA A 239 13.89 -11.10 3.02
N ASP A 240 14.43 -9.99 3.52
CA ASP A 240 14.00 -8.64 3.19
C ASP A 240 14.10 -8.36 1.69
N PHE A 241 15.22 -8.72 1.06
CA PHE A 241 15.38 -8.57 -0.40
C PHE A 241 14.35 -9.39 -1.19
N ILE A 242 14.16 -10.66 -0.86
CA ILE A 242 13.19 -11.56 -1.52
C ILE A 242 11.77 -10.97 -1.41
N GLN A 243 11.43 -10.43 -0.23
CA GLN A 243 10.13 -9.79 0.00
C GLN A 243 10.03 -8.35 -0.56
N GLY A 244 11.07 -7.80 -1.16
CA GLY A 244 11.09 -6.40 -1.62
C GLY A 244 10.99 -5.36 -0.49
N ARG A 245 11.63 -5.60 0.66
CA ARG A 245 11.75 -4.67 1.80
C ARG A 245 12.97 -3.76 1.71
N VAL A 246 13.78 -3.89 0.67
CA VAL A 246 15.03 -3.16 0.54
C VAL A 246 14.79 -1.67 0.19
N PRO A 247 15.44 -0.73 0.90
CA PRO A 247 15.31 0.69 0.62
C PRO A 247 15.75 1.06 -0.80
N GLN A 248 15.09 2.04 -1.41
CA GLN A 248 15.38 2.52 -2.77
C GLN A 248 16.78 3.12 -2.98
N ARG A 249 17.57 3.31 -1.91
CA ARG A 249 18.89 3.97 -1.93
C ARG A 249 20.07 2.99 -1.98
N VAL A 250 19.82 1.69 -2.15
CA VAL A 250 20.87 0.68 -2.15
C VAL A 250 21.68 0.77 -3.45
N GLY A 251 22.96 1.14 -3.40
CA GLY A 251 23.79 1.23 -4.60
C GLY A 251 23.76 -0.07 -5.45
N ALA A 252 23.82 0.05 -6.77
CA ALA A 252 23.66 -1.06 -7.71
C ALA A 252 24.56 -2.28 -7.39
N LYS A 253 25.79 -2.06 -6.90
CA LYS A 253 26.70 -3.14 -6.48
C LYS A 253 26.14 -3.97 -5.32
N HIS A 254 25.58 -3.31 -4.31
CA HIS A 254 25.00 -4.00 -3.15
C HIS A 254 23.71 -4.73 -3.55
N TYR A 255 22.90 -4.14 -4.44
CA TYR A 255 21.73 -4.79 -5.01
C TYR A 255 22.08 -6.10 -5.74
N MET A 256 23.12 -6.10 -6.59
CA MET A 256 23.57 -7.29 -7.31
C MET A 256 24.11 -8.38 -6.38
N ALA A 257 24.75 -7.99 -5.27
CA ALA A 257 25.19 -8.93 -4.24
C ALA A 257 24.00 -9.61 -3.55
N LEU A 258 22.97 -8.84 -3.17
CA LEU A 258 21.74 -9.38 -2.60
C LEU A 258 21.02 -10.32 -3.58
N ALA A 259 20.92 -9.95 -4.86
CA ALA A 259 20.33 -10.80 -5.89
C ALA A 259 21.06 -12.14 -6.03
N ARG A 260 22.40 -12.13 -6.01
CA ARG A 260 23.23 -13.34 -6.07
C ARG A 260 23.07 -14.20 -4.82
N GLN A 261 22.99 -13.59 -3.64
CA GLN A 261 22.78 -14.30 -2.38
C GLN A 261 21.37 -14.90 -2.31
N ALA A 262 20.34 -14.16 -2.75
CA ALA A 262 18.98 -14.66 -2.84
C ALA A 262 18.90 -15.92 -3.72
N SER A 263 19.60 -15.96 -4.86
CA SER A 263 19.68 -17.15 -5.70
C SER A 263 20.32 -18.38 -5.03
N LYS A 264 21.10 -18.19 -3.97
CA LYS A 264 21.71 -19.29 -3.18
C LYS A 264 20.80 -19.75 -2.04
N TYR A 265 20.13 -18.82 -1.36
CA TYR A 265 19.34 -19.12 -0.16
C TYR A 265 17.88 -19.46 -0.45
N TYR A 266 17.27 -18.84 -1.48
CA TYR A 266 15.85 -19.04 -1.80
C TYR A 266 15.45 -20.50 -2.05
N PRO A 267 16.28 -21.37 -2.67
CA PRO A 267 15.94 -22.78 -2.82
C PRO A 267 15.54 -23.49 -1.51
N ARG A 268 16.12 -23.12 -0.36
CA ARG A 268 15.71 -23.68 0.94
C ARG A 268 14.24 -23.42 1.26
N TYR A 269 13.80 -22.19 0.99
CA TYR A 269 12.41 -21.79 1.19
C TYR A 269 11.49 -22.44 0.16
N LEU A 270 11.96 -22.56 -1.10
CA LEU A 270 11.23 -23.23 -2.16
C LEU A 270 10.94 -24.70 -1.82
N ASP A 271 11.96 -25.44 -1.39
CA ASP A 271 11.83 -26.85 -1.02
C ASP A 271 10.81 -27.01 0.13
N TYR A 272 10.89 -26.14 1.12
CA TYR A 272 9.92 -26.09 2.22
C TYR A 272 8.49 -25.88 1.72
N ILE A 273 8.25 -24.85 0.88
CA ILE A 273 6.88 -24.55 0.45
C ILE A 273 6.32 -25.60 -0.51
N GLU A 274 7.16 -26.25 -1.30
CA GLU A 274 6.76 -27.39 -2.12
C GLU A 274 6.37 -28.60 -1.28
N ASN A 275 7.10 -28.88 -0.19
CA ASN A 275 6.71 -29.91 0.77
C ASN A 275 5.40 -29.57 1.48
N LEU A 276 5.22 -28.31 1.88
CA LEU A 276 3.99 -27.83 2.53
C LEU A 276 2.75 -27.97 1.63
N ARG A 277 2.92 -27.94 0.29
CA ARG A 277 1.83 -28.15 -0.68
C ARG A 277 1.48 -29.62 -0.92
N ARG A 278 2.36 -30.55 -0.52
CA ARG A 278 2.18 -32.01 -0.71
C ARG A 278 1.54 -32.68 0.50
N GLY A 279 1.70 -32.09 1.68
CA GLY A 279 1.02 -32.51 2.92
C GLY A 279 -0.35 -31.87 3.05
#